data_AF-A0A6L2PMB9-F1
#
_entry.id   AF-A0A6L2PMB9-F1
#
_cell.length_a   1.000
_cell.length_b   1.000
_cell.length_c   1.000
_cell.angle_alpha   90.00
_cell.angle_beta   90.00
_cell.angle_gamma   90.00
#
_symmetry.space_group_name_H-M   'P 1'
#
loop_
_entity.id
_entity.type
_entity.pdbx_description
1 polymer ?
#
loop_
_entity_poly.entity_id
_entity_poly.type
_entity_poly.pdbx_seq_one_letter_code
_entity_poly.pdbx_strand_id
1 'polypeptide(L)'
;MASSGIDFRCTICDRKICAESYPCTIRNRHAYVSGISDCVQKTDQGMKCALVCSCGEYVGEFIACRKGLKYCLDLEKVRRCSVRSSEHIDAEGVCPHQTTVALQTEFGASTLSRKLDCDGNKPVMNPTVCGEEARKEDEIMQLKQTVAALEQMVQSMEERNIKKFKDMCGTLLKQKLEIQRLQEIIWALHPEVDLNPAFSVNTKASYFASASARSFGDLNVDED
;
A
#
# COMPACT_ATOMS: atom_id res chain seq x y z
N MET A 1 0.29 31.96 19.19
CA MET A 1 1.01 31.85 17.89
C MET A 1 0.52 30.58 17.21
N ALA A 2 -0.30 30.71 16.15
CA ALA A 2 -0.79 29.56 15.40
C ALA A 2 0.37 28.98 14.58
N SER A 3 0.90 27.82 15.00
CA SER A 3 1.76 27.02 14.14
C SER A 3 0.88 26.51 13.00
N SER A 4 1.01 27.10 11.82
CA SER A 4 0.42 26.57 10.59
C SER A 4 1.05 25.21 10.32
N GLY A 5 0.43 24.16 10.83
CA GLY A 5 0.84 22.80 10.62
C GLY A 5 0.68 22.43 9.15
N ILE A 6 1.64 21.66 8.64
CA ILE A 6 1.63 21.19 7.26
C ILE A 6 1.31 19.70 7.30
N ASP A 7 0.20 19.30 6.67
CA ASP A 7 -0.11 17.89 6.46
C ASP A 7 0.23 17.46 5.03
N PHE A 8 0.57 16.19 4.89
CA PHE A 8 0.85 15.58 3.59
C PHE A 8 -0.12 14.44 3.35
N ARG A 9 -0.68 14.37 2.14
CA ARG A 9 -1.61 13.33 1.71
C ARG A 9 -1.12 12.62 0.46
N CYS A 10 -1.45 11.35 0.31
CA CYS A 10 -1.14 10.60 -0.90
C CYS A 10 -1.86 11.23 -2.09
N THR A 11 -1.18 11.44 -3.21
CA THR A 11 -1.82 11.99 -4.42
C THR A 11 -2.87 11.05 -5.03
N ILE A 12 -2.72 9.73 -4.85
CA ILE A 12 -3.58 8.72 -5.44
C ILE A 12 -4.84 8.45 -4.59
N CYS A 13 -4.69 8.19 -3.30
CA CYS A 13 -5.80 7.77 -2.44
C CYS A 13 -6.24 8.84 -1.42
N ASP A 14 -5.63 10.02 -1.44
CA ASP A 14 -5.85 11.14 -0.52
C ASP A 14 -5.70 10.82 0.99
N ARG A 15 -5.17 9.64 1.32
CA ARG A 15 -4.91 9.25 2.72
C ARG A 15 -3.79 10.10 3.30
N LYS A 16 -3.94 10.46 4.57
CA LYS A 16 -3.00 11.29 5.32
C LYS A 16 -1.69 10.53 5.59
N ILE A 17 -0.60 11.00 5.01
CA ILE A 17 0.75 10.42 5.11
C ILE A 17 1.50 10.96 6.32
N CYS A 18 1.41 12.26 6.58
CA CYS A 18 2.08 12.91 7.70
C CYS A 18 1.12 13.89 8.37
N ALA A 19 1.06 13.83 9.70
CA ALA A 19 0.29 14.74 10.51
C ALA A 19 1.01 16.07 10.75
N GLU A 20 0.21 17.12 10.91
CA GLU A 20 0.65 18.49 11.10
C GLU A 20 1.45 18.72 12.40
N SER A 21 1.29 17.81 13.36
CA SER A 21 2.01 17.77 14.63
C SER A 21 3.48 17.40 14.47
N TYR A 22 3.88 16.81 13.35
CA TYR A 22 5.26 16.42 13.12
C TYR A 22 6.07 17.57 12.51
N PRO A 23 7.22 17.94 13.13
CA PRO A 23 8.17 18.83 12.50
C PRO A 23 8.54 18.35 11.08
N CYS A 24 8.42 19.27 10.12
CA CYS A 24 8.77 19.04 8.73
C CYS A 24 9.80 20.09 8.24
N THR A 25 10.67 19.69 7.33
CA THR A 25 11.58 20.59 6.62
C THR A 25 11.53 20.25 5.14
N ILE A 26 11.11 21.20 4.32
CA ILE A 26 11.04 21.02 2.87
C ILE A 26 12.35 21.48 2.25
N ARG A 27 12.95 20.65 1.38
CA ARG A 27 14.12 21.02 0.58
C ARG A 27 13.99 20.45 -0.81
N ASN A 28 14.07 21.31 -1.82
CA ASN A 28 13.93 20.94 -3.23
C ASN A 28 12.62 20.15 -3.45
N ARG A 29 12.70 18.96 -4.04
CA ARG A 29 11.57 18.07 -4.33
C ARG A 29 11.19 17.13 -3.17
N HIS A 30 11.79 17.29 -1.99
CA HIS A 30 11.58 16.38 -0.87
C HIS A 30 11.13 17.10 0.40
N ALA A 31 10.29 16.41 1.19
CA ALA A 31 9.91 16.83 2.53
C ALA A 31 10.47 15.87 3.57
N TYR A 32 11.31 16.38 4.47
CA TYR A 32 11.86 15.62 5.59
C TYR A 32 10.95 15.76 6.79
N VAL A 33 10.37 14.65 7.25
CA VAL A 33 9.43 14.62 8.37
C VAL A 33 9.95 13.72 9.48
N SER A 34 9.56 14.03 10.71
CA SER A 34 9.94 13.28 11.91
C SER A 34 9.02 12.08 12.19
N GLY A 35 7.83 12.06 11.60
CA GLY A 35 6.86 10.97 11.73
C GLY A 35 6.00 10.80 10.48
N ILE A 36 5.42 9.61 10.36
CA ILE A 36 4.48 9.22 9.30
C ILE A 36 3.27 8.56 9.96
N SER A 37 2.13 8.55 9.25
CA SER A 37 0.88 7.95 9.71
C SER A 37 0.88 6.43 9.48
N ASP A 38 0.02 5.72 10.21
CA ASP A 38 -0.06 4.24 10.16
C ASP A 38 -0.45 3.68 8.78
N CYS A 39 -0.99 4.52 7.89
CA CYS A 39 -1.29 4.13 6.51
C CYS A 39 -0.04 4.03 5.61
N VAL A 40 1.16 4.17 6.15
CA VAL A 40 2.43 4.10 5.42
C VAL A 40 3.27 2.96 5.99
N GLN A 41 3.63 2.01 5.14
CA GLN A 41 4.47 0.89 5.49
C GLN A 41 5.91 1.13 5.03
N LYS A 42 6.87 0.68 5.84
CA LYS A 42 8.26 0.57 5.44
C LYS A 42 8.46 -0.78 4.76
N THR A 43 8.99 -0.75 3.55
CA THR A 43 9.34 -1.96 2.81
C THR A 43 10.85 -1.96 2.56
N ASP A 44 11.54 -3.01 2.99
CA ASP A 44 12.97 -3.18 2.75
C ASP A 44 13.19 -3.69 1.33
N GLN A 45 13.47 -2.77 0.40
CA GLN A 45 13.92 -3.11 -0.95
C GLN A 45 15.41 -2.73 -1.08
N GLY A 46 16.29 -3.63 -0.64
CA GLY A 46 17.74 -3.47 -0.74
C GLY A 46 18.34 -2.52 0.31
N MET A 47 19.32 -1.68 -0.06
CA MET A 47 19.98 -0.73 0.85
C MET A 47 19.11 0.48 1.23
N LYS A 48 17.90 0.58 0.67
CA LYS A 48 16.97 1.68 0.92
C LYS A 48 15.64 1.13 1.43
N CYS A 49 15.15 1.70 2.52
CA CYS A 49 13.81 1.42 3.03
C CYS A 49 12.82 2.33 2.30
N ALA A 50 11.99 1.78 1.42
CA ALA A 50 10.95 2.54 0.73
C ALA A 50 9.74 2.75 1.65
N LEU A 51 9.03 3.87 1.47
CA LEU A 51 7.78 4.21 2.14
C LEU A 51 6.64 4.03 1.14
N VAL A 52 5.72 3.14 1.46
CA VAL A 52 4.60 2.77 0.58
C VAL A 52 3.30 3.07 1.31
N CYS A 53 2.41 3.82 0.67
CA CYS A 53 1.06 4.06 1.19
C CYS A 53 0.24 2.77 1.13
N SER A 54 -0.77 2.63 1.99
CA SER A 54 -1.73 1.53 1.99
C SER A 54 -2.45 1.29 0.64
N CYS A 55 -2.46 2.27 -0.27
CA CYS A 55 -2.96 2.09 -1.63
C CYS A 55 -1.95 1.44 -2.60
N GLY A 56 -0.75 1.08 -2.11
CA GLY A 56 0.34 0.54 -2.90
C GLY A 56 1.26 1.60 -3.55
N GLU A 57 0.92 2.89 -3.46
CA GLU A 57 1.74 3.95 -4.07
C GLU A 57 2.98 4.23 -3.25
N TYR A 58 4.13 4.33 -3.94
CA TYR A 58 5.37 4.81 -3.35
C TYR A 58 5.26 6.30 -3.00
N VAL A 59 5.59 6.65 -1.75
CA VAL A 59 5.48 8.03 -1.25
C VAL A 59 6.81 8.63 -0.76
N GLY A 60 7.89 7.86 -0.74
CA GLY A 60 9.21 8.33 -0.35
C GLY A 60 10.14 7.26 0.19
N GLU A 61 11.21 7.67 0.88
CA GLU A 61 12.22 6.77 1.46
C GLU A 61 12.44 7.07 2.95
N PHE A 62 12.87 6.06 3.70
CA PHE A 62 13.41 6.22 5.04
C PHE A 62 14.94 6.22 4.96
N ILE A 63 15.55 7.34 5.36
CA ILE A 63 16.97 7.61 5.15
C ILE A 63 17.68 7.71 6.50
N ALA A 64 18.78 6.96 6.65
CA ALA A 64 19.73 7.17 7.73
C ALA A 64 20.70 8.30 7.38
N CYS A 65 20.65 9.41 8.11
CA CYS A 65 21.59 10.53 7.98
C CYS A 65 22.53 10.58 9.19
N ARG A 66 23.69 11.23 9.05
CA ARG A 66 24.64 11.46 10.18
C ARG A 66 24.00 12.17 11.39
N LYS A 67 22.88 12.88 11.20
CA LYS A 67 22.13 13.61 12.22
C LYS A 67 20.89 12.86 12.75
N GLY A 68 20.77 11.56 12.43
CA GLY A 68 19.65 10.71 12.83
C GLY A 68 18.83 10.16 11.65
N LEU A 69 17.86 9.33 12.00
CA LEU A 69 16.93 8.71 11.05
C LEU A 69 15.81 9.68 10.68
N LYS A 70 15.51 9.81 9.38
CA LYS A 70 14.43 10.70 8.91
C LYS A 70 13.59 10.04 7.81
N TYR A 71 12.31 10.37 7.81
CA TYR A 71 11.41 10.07 6.70
C TYR A 71 11.56 11.16 5.64
N CYS A 72 11.73 10.77 4.39
CA CYS A 72 11.91 11.65 3.25
C CYS A 72 10.78 11.39 2.25
N LEU A 73 9.77 12.26 2.25
CA LEU A 73 8.64 12.18 1.34
C LEU A 73 8.96 12.83 -0.01
N ASP A 74 8.46 12.23 -1.08
CA ASP A 74 8.55 12.76 -2.44
C ASP A 74 7.35 13.68 -2.73
N LEU A 75 7.61 14.96 -2.98
CA LEU A 75 6.57 15.96 -3.22
C LEU A 75 5.82 15.77 -4.54
N GLU A 76 6.33 14.96 -5.47
CA GLU A 76 5.57 14.57 -6.67
C GLU A 76 4.50 13.52 -6.35
N LYS A 77 4.70 12.77 -5.25
CA LYS A 77 3.84 11.66 -4.82
C LYS A 77 2.91 12.03 -3.67
N VAL A 78 3.22 13.09 -2.92
CA VAL A 78 2.38 13.60 -1.85
C VAL A 78 1.92 15.03 -2.10
N ARG A 79 0.63 15.30 -1.86
CA ARG A 79 0.05 16.63 -1.87
C ARG A 79 0.27 17.29 -0.52
N ARG A 80 0.76 18.53 -0.54
CA ARG A 80 0.84 19.39 0.63
C ARG A 80 -0.52 20.05 0.87
N CYS A 81 -1.02 19.90 2.09
CA CYS A 81 -2.21 20.59 2.55
C CYS A 81 -1.80 21.55 3.69
N SER A 82 -2.44 22.72 3.73
CA SER A 82 -2.28 23.68 4.81
C SER A 82 -3.62 23.82 5.49
N VAL A 83 -3.68 23.48 6.78
CA VAL A 83 -4.88 23.72 7.57
C VAL A 83 -4.90 25.22 7.89
N ARG A 84 -5.78 25.96 7.22
CA ARG A 84 -6.24 27.25 7.75
C ARG A 84 -7.21 26.90 8.88
N SER A 85 -6.92 27.35 10.09
CA SER A 85 -7.85 27.27 11.21
C SER A 85 -9.22 27.76 10.76
N SER A 86 -10.22 26.88 10.77
CA SER A 86 -11.59 27.19 10.40
C SER A 86 -12.27 27.91 11.55
N GLU A 87 -12.20 29.24 11.55
CA GLU A 87 -13.23 30.11 12.12
C GLU A 87 -13.63 31.09 11.01
N HIS A 88 -14.57 30.65 10.17
CA HIS A 88 -15.71 31.44 9.72
C HIS A 88 -16.65 30.51 8.96
N ILE A 89 -17.79 30.23 9.59
CA ILE A 89 -19.02 29.90 8.88
C ILE A 89 -19.44 31.22 8.23
N ASP A 90 -19.57 31.24 6.92
CA ASP A 90 -20.64 31.96 6.24
C ASP A 90 -21.02 31.17 4.99
N ALA A 91 -22.31 30.85 4.95
CA ALA A 91 -22.98 30.21 3.85
C ALA A 91 -23.37 31.25 2.78
N GLU A 92 -23.65 30.73 1.58
CA GLU A 92 -24.19 31.39 0.38
C GLU A 92 -23.16 32.19 -0.46
N GLY A 93 -23.00 31.97 -1.76
CA GLY A 93 -23.69 31.10 -2.70
C GLY A 93 -23.13 31.27 -4.12
N VAL A 94 -23.76 30.59 -5.07
CA VAL A 94 -23.65 30.74 -6.53
C VAL A 94 -22.50 29.99 -7.23
N CYS A 95 -22.76 28.71 -7.56
CA CYS A 95 -22.50 28.21 -8.92
C CYS A 95 -23.59 28.76 -9.87
N PRO A 96 -23.45 28.72 -11.22
CA PRO A 96 -22.43 28.05 -12.03
C PRO A 96 -21.84 28.95 -13.13
N HIS A 97 -20.66 28.61 -13.68
CA HIS A 97 -20.44 28.76 -15.12
C HIS A 97 -19.49 27.70 -15.66
N GLN A 98 -20.02 27.01 -16.67
CA GLN A 98 -19.38 26.05 -17.55
C GLN A 98 -18.40 26.80 -18.45
N THR A 99 -17.22 26.21 -18.72
CA THR A 99 -16.63 26.27 -20.06
C THR A 99 -15.88 24.99 -20.37
N THR A 100 -16.52 24.16 -21.18
CA THR A 100 -15.91 23.14 -22.03
C THR A 100 -14.81 23.73 -22.91
N VAL A 101 -13.64 23.10 -22.94
CA VAL A 101 -12.73 23.18 -24.08
C VAL A 101 -12.29 21.76 -24.44
N ALA A 102 -12.96 21.22 -25.46
CA ALA A 102 -12.40 20.18 -26.31
C ALA A 102 -11.33 20.83 -27.21
N LEU A 103 -10.21 20.14 -27.44
CA LEU A 103 -9.33 20.42 -28.56
C LEU A 103 -9.13 19.12 -29.33
N GLN A 104 -9.67 19.15 -30.54
CA GLN A 104 -9.70 18.10 -31.53
C GLN A 104 -8.31 17.79 -32.11
N THR A 105 -8.29 16.59 -32.65
CA THR A 105 -7.37 15.94 -33.57
C THR A 105 -7.06 16.76 -34.85
N GLU A 106 -5.89 16.44 -35.42
CA GLU A 106 -5.46 16.47 -36.85
C GLU A 106 -4.48 17.55 -37.34
N PHE A 107 -3.68 17.08 -38.32
CA PHE A 107 -2.71 17.74 -39.19
C PHE A 107 -1.24 17.80 -38.76
N GLY A 108 -0.49 16.81 -39.28
CA GLY A 108 0.96 16.80 -39.33
C GLY A 108 1.51 15.70 -40.24
N ALA A 109 0.93 15.51 -41.43
CA ALA A 109 1.52 14.67 -42.47
C ALA A 109 2.83 15.31 -42.95
N SER A 110 3.96 14.65 -42.67
CA SER A 110 5.24 15.01 -43.26
C SER A 110 5.42 14.25 -44.57
N THR A 111 5.42 15.04 -45.63
CA THR A 111 5.57 14.68 -47.04
C THR A 111 6.91 14.03 -47.34
N LEU A 112 6.89 12.82 -47.92
CA LEU A 112 7.97 12.36 -48.79
C LEU A 112 7.38 11.98 -50.16
N SER A 113 7.66 12.87 -51.10
CA SER A 113 7.26 12.80 -52.50
C SER A 113 7.99 11.67 -53.22
N ARG A 114 7.24 10.74 -53.81
CA ARG A 114 7.73 9.87 -54.89
C ARG A 114 6.65 9.78 -55.96
N LYS A 115 6.90 10.44 -57.09
CA LYS A 115 6.12 10.29 -58.32
C LYS A 115 6.12 8.82 -58.74
N LEU A 116 4.94 8.26 -58.97
CA LEU A 116 4.74 7.06 -59.79
C LEU A 116 3.47 7.28 -60.59
N ASP A 117 3.63 7.41 -61.89
CA ASP A 117 2.57 7.42 -62.88
C ASP A 117 1.73 6.15 -62.76
N CYS A 118 0.41 6.31 -62.89
CA CYS A 118 -0.52 5.20 -62.99
C CYS A 118 -0.39 4.57 -64.37
N ASP A 119 -0.11 3.27 -64.43
CA ASP A 119 -0.61 2.48 -65.55
C ASP A 119 -0.87 1.01 -65.15
N GLY A 120 -2.02 0.52 -65.58
CA GLY A 120 -2.32 -0.87 -65.93
C GLY A 120 -2.02 -2.04 -64.97
N ASN A 121 -3.11 -2.68 -64.55
CA ASN A 121 -3.35 -4.14 -64.52
C ASN A 121 -3.11 -4.99 -63.25
N LYS A 122 -4.23 -5.60 -62.86
CA LYS A 122 -4.50 -6.80 -62.04
C LYS A 122 -4.54 -6.63 -60.51
N PRO A 123 -5.58 -7.18 -59.83
CA PRO A 123 -5.62 -7.22 -58.38
C PRO A 123 -4.54 -8.22 -57.90
N VAL A 124 -3.55 -7.70 -57.19
CA VAL A 124 -2.61 -8.50 -56.41
C VAL A 124 -3.43 -9.18 -55.31
N MET A 125 -3.47 -10.52 -55.33
CA MET A 125 -3.92 -11.28 -54.17
C MET A 125 -3.01 -10.94 -53.00
N ASN A 126 -3.59 -10.39 -51.93
CA ASN A 126 -2.90 -10.18 -50.65
C ASN A 126 -2.63 -11.54 -49.98
N PRO A 127 -1.36 -11.95 -49.76
CA PRO A 127 -1.04 -13.08 -48.90
C PRO A 127 -0.40 -12.53 -47.63
N THR A 128 -1.18 -12.11 -46.62
CA THR A 128 -0.56 -11.66 -45.35
C THR A 128 -1.41 -11.79 -44.10
N VAL A 129 -2.63 -12.33 -44.18
CA VAL A 129 -3.49 -12.48 -42.99
C VAL A 129 -3.11 -13.70 -42.14
N CYS A 130 -2.55 -14.76 -42.75
CA CYS A 130 -2.27 -16.03 -42.06
C CYS A 130 -1.03 -16.00 -41.13
N GLY A 131 -0.15 -15.01 -41.26
CA GLY A 131 1.09 -14.92 -40.47
C GLY A 131 0.93 -14.18 -39.13
N GLU A 132 -0.05 -13.28 -39.03
CA GLU A 132 -0.35 -12.57 -37.77
C GLU A 132 -1.17 -13.42 -36.81
N GLU A 133 -2.05 -14.28 -37.33
CA GLU A 133 -2.87 -15.19 -36.51
C GLU A 133 -2.02 -16.27 -35.84
N ALA A 134 -1.07 -16.88 -36.57
CA ALA A 134 -0.13 -17.86 -36.01
C ALA A 134 0.77 -17.27 -34.90
N ARG A 135 1.18 -16.00 -35.03
CA ARG A 135 1.95 -15.30 -33.98
C ARG A 135 1.13 -15.02 -32.72
N LYS A 136 -0.16 -14.69 -32.87
CA LYS A 136 -1.07 -14.51 -31.73
C LYS A 136 -1.35 -15.84 -31.02
N GLU A 137 -1.44 -16.95 -31.75
CA GLU A 137 -1.57 -18.27 -31.13
C GLU A 137 -0.33 -18.66 -30.30
N ASP A 138 0.87 -18.38 -30.79
CA ASP A 138 2.12 -18.59 -30.05
C ASP A 138 2.20 -17.72 -28.78
N GLU A 139 1.81 -16.45 -28.86
CA GLU A 139 1.74 -15.55 -27.70
C GLU A 139 0.71 -16.03 -26.66
N ILE A 140 -0.48 -16.47 -27.10
CA ILE A 140 -1.51 -17.01 -26.22
C ILE A 140 -1.01 -18.29 -25.53
N MET A 141 -0.28 -19.14 -26.24
CA MET A 141 0.30 -20.36 -25.69
C MET A 141 1.37 -20.04 -24.64
N GLN A 142 2.26 -19.08 -24.89
CA GLN A 142 3.25 -18.62 -23.90
C GLN A 142 2.60 -18.00 -22.66
N LEU A 143 1.54 -17.20 -22.85
CA LEU A 143 0.73 -16.65 -21.76
C LEU A 143 0.11 -17.75 -20.90
N LYS A 144 -0.49 -18.78 -21.52
CA LYS A 144 -1.07 -19.92 -20.78
C LYS A 144 -0.01 -20.66 -19.96
N GLN A 145 1.17 -20.89 -20.52
CA GLN A 145 2.28 -21.52 -19.80
C GLN A 145 2.76 -20.65 -18.62
N THR A 146 2.84 -19.34 -18.83
CA THR A 146 3.25 -18.38 -17.79
C THR A 146 2.23 -18.32 -16.65
N VAL A 147 0.94 -18.30 -16.98
CA VAL A 147 -0.15 -18.32 -15.99
C VAL A 147 -0.10 -19.61 -15.16
N ALA A 148 0.04 -20.77 -15.80
CA ALA A 148 0.16 -22.04 -15.09
C ALA A 148 1.40 -22.09 -14.15
N ALA A 149 2.53 -21.53 -14.59
CA ALA A 149 3.73 -21.43 -13.76
C ALA A 149 3.52 -20.49 -12.56
N LEU A 150 2.83 -19.36 -12.75
CA LEU A 150 2.49 -18.43 -11.68
C LEU A 150 1.52 -19.06 -10.67
N GLU A 151 0.50 -19.78 -11.12
CA GLU A 151 -0.44 -20.49 -10.25
C GLU A 151 0.28 -21.52 -9.37
N GLN A 152 1.17 -22.33 -9.95
CA GLN A 152 1.98 -23.27 -9.18
C GLN A 152 2.92 -22.58 -8.17
N MET A 153 3.50 -21.44 -8.55
CA MET A 153 4.36 -20.66 -7.66
C MET A 153 3.57 -20.10 -6.47
N VAL A 154 2.34 -19.61 -6.70
CA VAL A 154 1.44 -19.12 -5.66
C VAL A 154 1.05 -20.26 -4.72
N GLN A 155 0.63 -21.41 -5.25
CA GLN A 155 0.29 -22.58 -4.43
C GLN A 155 1.47 -23.04 -3.56
N SER A 156 2.67 -23.13 -4.15
CA SER A 156 3.89 -23.47 -3.39
C SER A 156 4.24 -22.42 -2.31
N MET A 157 3.94 -21.15 -2.56
CA MET A 157 4.13 -20.09 -1.57
C MET A 157 3.12 -20.21 -0.42
N GLU A 158 1.86 -20.50 -0.73
CA GLU A 158 0.80 -20.72 0.27
C GLU A 158 1.13 -21.90 1.18
N GLU A 159 1.53 -23.05 0.61
CA GLU A 159 1.92 -24.22 1.40
C GLU A 159 3.10 -23.92 2.34
N ARG A 160 4.13 -23.20 1.85
CA ARG A 160 5.27 -22.78 2.67
C ARG A 160 4.85 -21.82 3.77
N ASN A 161 3.93 -20.90 3.50
CA ASN A 161 3.41 -19.96 4.49
C ASN A 161 2.58 -20.67 5.56
N ILE A 162 1.73 -21.62 5.18
CA ILE A 162 0.98 -22.47 6.12
C ILE A 162 1.92 -23.24 7.03
N LYS A 163 2.99 -23.83 6.47
CA LYS A 163 3.99 -24.56 7.28
C LYS A 163 4.68 -23.63 8.28
N LYS A 164 5.17 -22.47 7.84
CA LYS A 164 5.79 -21.47 8.73
C LYS A 164 4.85 -21.01 9.83
N PHE A 165 3.57 -20.81 9.51
CA PHE A 165 2.57 -20.42 10.48
C PHE A 165 2.36 -21.50 11.55
N LYS A 166 2.25 -22.77 11.14
CA LYS A 166 2.17 -23.91 12.07
C LYS A 166 3.39 -24.00 12.97
N ASP A 167 4.60 -23.85 12.42
CA ASP A 167 5.85 -23.91 13.17
C ASP A 167 5.93 -22.78 14.22
N MET A 168 5.51 -21.57 13.84
CA MET A 168 5.45 -20.42 14.74
C MET A 168 4.42 -20.63 15.86
N CYS A 169 3.22 -21.12 15.53
CA CYS A 169 2.20 -21.46 16.53
C CYS A 169 2.70 -22.53 17.52
N GLY A 170 3.39 -23.56 17.01
CA GLY A 170 3.99 -24.59 17.86
C GLY A 170 5.06 -24.03 18.81
N THR A 171 5.87 -23.09 18.33
CA THR A 171 6.89 -22.41 19.15
C THR A 171 6.26 -21.55 20.25
N LEU A 172 5.23 -20.77 19.91
CA LEU A 172 4.48 -19.94 20.87
C LEU A 172 3.79 -20.81 21.93
N LEU A 173 3.20 -21.94 21.52
CA LEU A 173 2.59 -22.88 22.46
C LEU A 173 3.64 -23.47 23.42
N LYS A 174 4.80 -23.87 22.91
CA LYS A 174 5.90 -24.39 23.73
C LYS A 174 6.35 -23.36 24.77
N GLN A 175 6.55 -22.11 24.35
CA GLN A 175 6.92 -21.02 25.27
C GLN A 175 5.84 -20.76 26.32
N LYS A 176 4.56 -20.79 25.93
CA LYS A 176 3.45 -20.63 26.88
C LYS A 176 3.45 -21.72 27.95
N LEU A 177 3.62 -22.98 27.56
CA LEU A 177 3.67 -24.10 28.50
C LEU A 177 4.88 -24.00 29.45
N GLU A 178 6.03 -23.56 28.95
CA GLU A 178 7.23 -23.35 29.76
C GLU A 178 7.04 -22.21 30.78
N ILE A 179 6.42 -21.12 30.37
CA ILE A 179 6.04 -20.02 31.27
C ILE A 179 5.07 -20.51 32.34
N GLN A 180 4.03 -21.27 31.98
CA GLN A 180 3.07 -21.83 32.94
C GLN A 180 3.76 -22.72 33.97
N ARG A 181 4.67 -23.59 33.52
CA ARG A 181 5.46 -24.42 34.43
C ARG A 181 6.33 -23.59 35.40
N LEU A 182 6.92 -22.49 34.92
CA LEU A 182 7.69 -21.59 35.78
C LEU A 182 6.79 -20.86 36.77
N GLN A 183 5.59 -20.45 36.37
CA GLN A 183 4.60 -19.86 37.29
C GLN A 183 4.23 -20.81 38.42
N GLU A 184 3.96 -22.08 38.11
CA GLU A 184 3.65 -23.11 39.11
C GLU A 184 4.79 -23.27 40.12
N ILE A 185 6.04 -23.29 39.66
CA ILE A 185 7.22 -23.37 40.53
C ILE A 185 7.33 -22.14 41.43
N ILE A 186 7.16 -20.94 40.88
CA ILE A 186 7.25 -19.70 41.67
C ILE A 186 6.12 -19.63 42.70
N TRP A 187 4.89 -20.00 42.34
CA TRP A 187 3.79 -20.07 43.31
C TRP A 187 4.03 -21.08 44.42
N ALA A 188 4.62 -22.23 44.11
CA ALA A 188 4.98 -23.22 45.12
C ALA A 188 6.07 -22.71 46.10
N LEU A 189 7.03 -21.93 45.60
CA LEU A 189 8.12 -21.37 46.40
C LEU A 189 7.73 -20.07 47.14
N HIS A 190 6.80 -19.30 46.57
CA HIS A 190 6.41 -17.97 47.03
C HIS A 190 4.88 -17.78 46.92
N PRO A 191 4.10 -18.46 47.78
CA PRO A 191 2.63 -18.49 47.67
C PRO A 191 1.96 -17.11 47.87
N GLU A 192 2.66 -16.15 48.48
CA GLU A 192 2.14 -14.80 48.73
C GLU A 192 2.47 -13.80 47.61
N VAL A 193 3.23 -14.20 46.58
CA VAL A 193 3.59 -13.30 45.47
C VAL A 193 2.50 -13.31 44.40
N ASP A 194 1.87 -12.16 44.19
CA ASP A 194 0.95 -11.94 43.08
C ASP A 194 1.72 -11.81 41.76
N LEU A 195 1.69 -12.88 40.96
CA LEU A 195 2.32 -12.94 39.65
C LEU A 195 1.39 -12.47 38.52
N ASN A 196 0.11 -12.23 38.79
CA ASN A 196 -0.86 -11.82 37.77
C ASN A 196 -0.40 -10.59 36.94
N PRO A 197 0.25 -9.56 37.52
CA PRO A 197 0.74 -8.42 36.74
C PRO A 197 1.85 -8.79 35.75
N ALA A 198 2.77 -9.68 36.14
CA ALA A 198 3.96 -10.04 35.37
C ALA A 198 3.65 -10.92 34.14
N PHE A 199 2.51 -11.61 34.16
CA PHE A 199 2.09 -12.53 33.09
C PHE A 199 0.78 -12.11 32.43
N SER A 200 0.28 -10.91 32.73
CA SER A 200 -0.89 -10.38 32.05
C SER A 200 -0.58 -10.21 30.56
N VAL A 201 -1.27 -10.99 29.72
CA VAL A 201 -1.26 -10.74 28.28
C VAL A 201 -2.03 -9.44 28.10
N ASN A 202 -1.34 -8.38 27.68
CA ASN A 202 -1.98 -7.09 27.42
C ASN A 202 -2.99 -7.26 26.27
N THR A 203 -4.25 -7.48 26.61
CA THR A 203 -5.37 -7.69 25.68
C THR A 203 -5.65 -6.46 24.81
N LYS A 204 -5.05 -5.31 25.12
CA LYS A 204 -5.08 -4.11 24.27
C LYS A 204 -4.09 -4.14 23.10
N ALA A 205 -3.17 -5.11 23.05
CA ALA A 205 -2.27 -5.25 21.91
C ALA A 205 -2.99 -5.99 20.78
N SER A 206 -3.84 -5.28 20.03
CA SER A 206 -4.55 -5.83 18.87
C SER A 206 -3.58 -6.02 17.70
N TYR A 207 -2.75 -7.05 17.73
CA TYR A 207 -1.87 -7.40 16.61
C TYR A 207 -2.63 -8.01 15.43
N PHE A 208 -3.91 -8.38 15.63
CA PHE A 208 -4.84 -8.80 14.59
C PHE A 208 -6.21 -8.19 14.87
N ALA A 209 -6.41 -6.92 14.50
CA ALA A 209 -7.75 -6.39 14.34
C ALA A 209 -8.34 -7.02 13.06
N SER A 210 -9.04 -8.13 13.19
CA SER A 210 -9.91 -8.66 12.14
C SER A 210 -10.99 -7.62 11.88
N ALA A 211 -10.88 -6.85 10.81
CA ALA A 211 -11.96 -6.03 10.31
C ALA A 211 -13.07 -6.95 9.78
N SER A 212 -13.90 -7.50 10.68
CA SER A 212 -15.22 -8.06 10.37
C SER A 212 -16.00 -8.37 11.65
N ALA A 213 -16.29 -7.34 12.45
CA ALA A 213 -17.48 -7.38 13.27
C ALA A 213 -18.69 -7.12 12.36
N ARG A 214 -19.29 -8.19 11.82
CA ARG A 214 -20.74 -8.17 11.58
C ARG A 214 -21.39 -8.82 12.78
N SER A 215 -22.04 -7.95 13.55
CA SER A 215 -23.03 -8.23 14.58
C SER A 215 -23.92 -9.41 14.23
N PHE A 216 -23.90 -10.43 15.09
CA PHE A 216 -25.00 -11.28 15.51
C PHE A 216 -24.57 -11.72 16.92
N GLY A 217 -25.16 -11.24 17.99
CA GLY A 217 -26.51 -11.58 18.41
C GLY A 217 -26.35 -12.12 19.82
N ASP A 218 -26.95 -11.40 20.75
CA ASP A 218 -26.98 -11.60 22.19
C ASP A 218 -27.33 -13.07 22.55
N LEU A 219 -26.48 -13.72 23.35
CA LEU A 219 -26.81 -14.98 24.03
C LEU A 219 -26.33 -14.87 25.48
N ASN A 220 -27.15 -14.22 26.29
CA ASN A 220 -27.20 -14.48 27.72
C ASN A 220 -27.52 -15.97 27.92
N VAL A 221 -26.65 -16.67 28.65
CA VAL A 221 -27.00 -17.92 29.30
C VAL A 221 -27.04 -17.57 30.79
N ASP A 222 -28.26 -17.50 31.32
CA ASP A 222 -28.51 -17.43 32.75
C ASP A 222 -27.88 -18.66 33.45
N GLU A 223 -27.25 -18.40 34.59
CA GLU A 223 -26.68 -19.40 35.49
C GLU A 223 -27.78 -20.11 36.29
N ASP A 224 -27.64 -21.43 36.47
CA ASP A 224 -28.20 -22.18 37.60
C ASP A 224 -27.04 -22.71 38.46
#